data_AF-A0A2R6J466-F1
#
_entry.id   AF-A0A2R6J466-F1
#
_cell.length_a   1.000
_cell.length_b   1.000
_cell.length_c   1.000
_cell.angle_alpha   90.00
_cell.angle_beta   90.00
_cell.angle_gamma   90.00
#
_symmetry.space_group_name_H-M   'P 1'
#
loop_
_entity.id
_entity.type
_entity.pdbx_description
1 polymer ?
#
loop_
_entity_poly.entity_id
_entity_poly.type
_entity_poly.pdbx_seq_one_letter_code
_entity_poly.pdbx_strand_id
1 'polypeptide(L)' 'MNVFTLTCPTCGTVVAANELERRRVMHCPGLDCGATLRFTDLPEEVRSAFLDDRERYRM' A
#
# COMPACT_ATOMS: atom_id res chain seq x y z
N MET A 1 5.72 -12.54 9.02
CA MET A 1 4.64 -11.94 8.22
C MET A 1 4.45 -10.52 8.72
N ASN A 2 5.09 -9.54 8.07
CA ASN A 2 4.92 -8.13 8.41
C ASN A 2 3.74 -7.59 7.62
N VAL A 3 2.72 -7.08 8.30
CA VAL A 3 1.57 -6.44 7.66
C VAL A 3 1.86 -4.96 7.57
N PHE A 4 2.06 -4.47 6.35
CA PHE A 4 2.25 -3.04 6.10
C PHE A 4 0.92 -2.38 5.72
N THR A 5 0.70 -1.18 6.21
CA THR A 5 -0.51 -0.40 5.93
C THR A 5 -0.14 1.05 5.56
N LEU A 6 -0.95 1.66 4.70
CA LEU A 6 -0.91 3.07 4.38
C LEU A 6 -2.12 3.75 5.00
N THR A 7 -1.88 4.74 5.85
CA THR A 7 -2.95 5.62 6.33
C THR A 7 -3.17 6.73 5.33
N CYS A 8 -4.39 6.88 4.84
CA CYS A 8 -4.76 7.96 3.93
C CYS A 8 -4.55 9.32 4.62
N PRO A 9 -3.73 10.22 4.05
CA PRO A 9 -3.46 11.52 4.67
C PRO A 9 -4.68 12.46 4.67
N THR A 10 -5.69 12.17 3.85
CA THR A 10 -6.90 13.01 3.70
C THR A 10 -7.98 12.67 4.71
N CYS A 11 -8.23 11.39 4.98
CA CYS A 11 -9.35 10.94 5.82
C CYS A 11 -8.94 10.02 6.98
N GLY A 12 -7.66 9.64 7.07
CA GLY A 12 -7.17 8.71 8.10
C GLY A 12 -7.55 7.24 7.87
N THR A 13 -8.18 6.89 6.74
CA THR A 13 -8.53 5.51 6.42
C THR A 13 -7.27 4.67 6.23
N VAL A 14 -7.18 3.54 6.93
CA VAL A 14 -6.06 2.61 6.83
C VAL A 14 -6.30 1.62 5.69
N VAL A 15 -5.38 1.58 4.73
CA VAL A 15 -5.42 0.71 3.56
C VAL A 15 -4.25 -0.26 3.62
N ALA A 16 -4.50 -1.52 3.28
CA ALA A 16 -3.45 -2.54 3.30
C ALA A 16 -2.47 -2.33 2.13
N ALA A 17 -1.17 -2.38 2.41
CA ALA A 17 -0.13 -2.10 1.41
C ALA A 17 -0.07 -3.16 0.30
N ASN A 18 -0.54 -4.38 0.55
CA ASN A 18 -0.67 -5.43 -0.46
C ASN A 18 -1.72 -5.11 -1.54
N GLU A 19 -2.80 -4.38 -1.21
CA GLU A 19 -3.76 -3.90 -2.22
C GLU A 19 -3.12 -2.84 -3.12
N LEU A 20 -2.30 -1.96 -2.53
CA LEU A 20 -1.52 -0.96 -3.27
C LEU A 20 -0.42 -1.61 -4.13
N GLU A 21 0.21 -2.69 -3.67
CA GLU A 21 1.20 -3.44 -4.45
C GLU A 21 0.58 -4.02 -5.72
N ARG A 22 -0.58 -4.68 -5.58
CA ARG A 22 -1.31 -5.31 -6.69
C ARG A 22 -1.85 -4.31 -7.70
N ARG A 23 -2.49 -3.24 -7.22
CA ARG A 23 -3.19 -2.26 -8.08
C ARG A 23 -2.30 -1.11 -8.53
N ARG A 24 -1.16 -0.88 -7.85
CA ARG A 24 -0.23 0.27 -7.97
C ARG A 24 -0.84 1.63 -7.62
N VAL A 25 -2.11 1.84 -7.94
CA VAL A 25 -2.89 3.05 -7.68
C VAL A 25 -4.32 2.63 -7.33
N MET A 26 -4.91 3.23 -6.30
CA MET A 26 -6.32 3.02 -5.95
C MET A 26 -6.94 4.27 -5.36
N HIS A 27 -8.24 4.42 -5.52
CA HIS A 27 -9.00 5.41 -4.75
C HIS A 27 -9.14 4.95 -3.31
N CYS A 28 -9.09 5.92 -2.39
CA CYS A 28 -9.29 5.67 -0.98
C CYS A 28 -10.70 5.07 -0.78
N PRO A 29 -10.83 3.95 -0.05
CA PRO A 29 -12.15 3.36 0.23
C PRO A 29 -12.91 4.11 1.33
N GLY A 30 -12.34 5.19 1.89
CA GLY A 30 -12.99 6.00 2.91
C GLY A 30 -14.30 6.60 2.39
N LEU A 31 -15.33 6.62 3.25
CA LEU A 31 -16.61 7.26 2.95
C LEU A 31 -16.36 8.73 2.61
N ASP A 32 -16.74 9.12 1.39
CA ASP A 32 -16.56 10.47 0.82
C ASP A 32 -15.10 10.88 0.53
N CYS A 33 -14.15 9.94 0.54
CA CYS A 33 -12.75 10.25 0.26
C CYS A 33 -12.37 9.96 -1.19
N GLY A 34 -12.29 11.00 -2.03
CA GLY A 34 -11.83 10.90 -3.43
C GLY A 34 -10.31 10.77 -3.60
N ALA A 35 -9.55 10.69 -2.50
CA ALA A 35 -8.09 10.69 -2.55
C ALA A 35 -7.54 9.50 -3.35
N THR A 36 -6.52 9.75 -4.16
CA THR A 36 -5.81 8.70 -4.90
C THR A 36 -4.59 8.29 -4.09
N LEU A 37 -4.55 7.02 -3.67
CA LEU A 37 -3.44 6.41 -2.96
C LEU A 37 -2.58 5.63 -3.95
N ARG A 38 -1.26 5.79 -3.88
CA ARG A 38 -0.32 5.09 -4.75
C ARG A 38 0.62 4.24 -3.93
N PHE A 39 1.13 3.19 -4.56
CA PHE A 39 2.20 2.41 -3.96
C PHE A 39 3.45 3.25 -3.66
N THR A 40 3.68 4.33 -4.42
CA THR A 40 4.78 5.27 -4.17
C THR A 40 4.58 6.14 -2.92
N ASP A 41 3.36 6.26 -2.40
CA ASP A 41 3.09 6.94 -1.13
C ASP A 41 3.52 6.09 0.08
N LEU A 42 3.80 4.80 -0.13
CA LEU A 42 4.34 3.94 0.93
C LEU A 42 5.80 4.31 1.24
N PRO A 43 6.22 4.17 2.51
CA PRO A 43 7.62 4.37 2.89
C PRO A 43 8.54 3.47 2.08
N GLU A 44 9.76 3.92 1.82
CA GLU A 44 10.73 3.14 1.07
C GLU A 44 11.06 1.79 1.72
N GLU A 45 11.16 1.72 3.05
CA GLU A 45 11.36 0.46 3.77
C GLU A 45 10.29 -0.59 3.43
N VAL A 46 9.04 -0.13 3.30
CA VAL A 46 7.88 -0.97 3.02
C VAL A 46 7.94 -1.44 1.58
N ARG A 47 8.19 -0.52 0.65
CA ARG A 47 8.33 -0.83 -0.77
C ARG A 47 9.45 -1.83 -1.02
N SER A 48 10.59 -1.65 -0.34
CA SER A 48 11.75 -2.56 -0.40
C SER A 48 11.42 -3.94 0.17
N ALA A 49 10.65 -4.03 1.25
CA ALA A 49 10.19 -5.32 1.78
C ALA A 49 9.31 -6.08 0.76
N PHE A 50 8.44 -5.39 0.03
CA PHE A 50 7.64 -6.01 -1.05
C PHE A 50 8.49 -6.44 -2.26
N LEU A 51 9.59 -5.74 -2.56
CA LEU A 51 10.52 -6.13 -3.63
C LEU A 51 11.35 -7.36 -3.24
N ASP A 52 11.79 -7.43 -2.00
CA ASP A 52 12.57 -8.55 -1.44
C ASP A 52 11.72 -9.84 -1.33
N ASP A 53 10.45 -9.73 -0.91
CA ASP A 53 9.55 -10.87 -0.78
C ASP A 53 9.23 -11.55 -2.13
N ARG A 54 9.26 -10.79 -3.24
CA ARG A 54 9.08 -11.32 -4.60
C ARG A 54 10.17 -12.29 -5.02
N GLU A 55 11.38 -12.14 -4.50
CA GLU A 55 12.48 -13.09 -4.76
C GLU A 55 12.28 -14.41 -4.00
N ARG A 56 11.60 -14.34 -2.83
CA ARG A 56 11.33 -15.49 -1.97
C ARG A 56 10.15 -16.36 -2.41
N TYR A 57 9.15 -15.79 -3.10
CA TYR A 57 7.95 -16.53 -3.52
C TYR A 57 8.08 -17.26 -4.88
N ARG A 58 9.29 -17.27 -5.48
CA ARG A 58 9.54 -17.90 -6.78
C ARG A 58 10.23 -19.27 -6.70
N MET A 59 10.34 -19.86 -5.52
CA MET A 59 10.81 -21.25 -5.35
C MET A 59 9.65 -22.21 -5.12
#